data_AF-A0A8J6XMC1-F1
#
_entry.id   AF-A0A8J6XMC1-F1
#
_cell.length_a   1.000
_cell.length_b   1.000
_cell.length_c   1.000
_cell.angle_alpha   90.00
_cell.angle_beta   90.00
_cell.angle_gamma   90.00
#
_symmetry.space_group_name_H-M   'P 1'
#
loop_
_entity.id
_entity.type
_entity.pdbx_description
1 polymer ?
#
loop_
_entity_poly.entity_id
_entity_poly.type
_entity_poly.pdbx_seq_one_letter_code
_entity_poly.pdbx_strand_id
1 'polypeptide(L)'
;MTNDEEKAEQSEVSGSRRYIFRGDDQYKDGSLGFEIGGKEAEKADIQTPWEHVSEKESYQTSRYVSFSERIKMSGNRGAAFFTKKNKIIKVTWDALKQLESEGIIKIYTPETVENLMLQQKRKVSKRATGIREEMEKNGEILIEGQIPKEIIFIVNN
;
A
#
# COMPACT_ATOMS: atom_id res chain seq x y z
N MET A 1 26.73 3.01 35.06
CA MET A 1 25.30 2.67 35.20
C MET A 1 24.55 3.81 34.49
N THR A 2 24.42 3.79 33.15
CA THR A 2 23.33 3.16 32.35
C THR A 2 21.95 3.63 32.83
N ASN A 3 21.00 4.09 32.03
CA ASN A 3 20.86 4.48 30.62
C ASN A 3 19.39 4.94 30.58
N ASP A 4 19.07 6.24 30.55
CA ASP A 4 17.66 6.69 30.58
C ASP A 4 17.43 8.02 29.84
N GLU A 5 18.19 8.30 28.77
CA GLU A 5 17.99 9.50 27.93
C GLU A 5 17.86 9.20 26.43
N GLU A 6 17.39 8.00 26.06
CA GLU A 6 16.94 7.70 24.69
C GLU A 6 15.51 7.18 24.70
N LYS A 7 14.55 8.08 24.88
CA LYS A 7 13.15 7.84 24.53
C LYS A 7 12.41 9.15 24.24
N ALA A 8 12.92 9.87 23.25
CA ALA A 8 12.22 11.01 22.65
C ALA A 8 12.48 11.01 21.14
N GLU A 9 12.09 9.93 20.47
CA GLU A 9 11.97 9.92 19.01
C GLU A 9 10.76 9.06 18.64
N GLN A 10 9.92 9.60 17.75
CA GLN A 10 8.65 9.07 17.24
C GLN A 10 7.38 9.40 18.05
N SER A 11 7.05 10.69 18.10
CA SER A 11 5.66 11.11 18.32
C SER A 11 5.31 12.35 17.48
N GLU A 12 5.36 12.22 16.17
CA GLU A 12 4.81 13.16 15.17
C GLU A 12 4.86 12.38 13.84
N VAL A 13 3.78 11.85 13.26
CA VAL A 13 2.59 12.51 12.69
C VAL A 13 1.47 11.46 12.61
N SER A 14 0.32 11.68 13.24
CA SER A 14 -0.86 10.82 13.04
C SER A 14 -2.13 11.66 13.16
N GLY A 15 -2.45 12.40 12.09
CA GLY A 15 -3.85 12.58 11.78
C GLY A 15 -4.37 11.18 11.43
N SER A 16 -5.09 10.53 12.36
CA SER A 16 -5.43 9.12 12.23
C SER A 16 -6.21 8.88 10.93
N ARG A 17 -5.55 8.31 9.92
CA ARG A 17 -6.24 7.84 8.72
C ARG A 17 -7.22 6.77 9.16
N ARG A 18 -8.52 7.00 9.01
CA ARG A 18 -9.54 6.04 9.45
C ARG A 18 -9.74 4.91 8.43
N TYR A 19 -9.56 5.23 7.16
CA TYR A 19 -9.74 4.32 6.03
C TYR A 19 -8.68 4.55 4.96
N ILE A 20 -8.42 3.51 4.18
CA ILE A 20 -7.77 3.61 2.87
C ILE A 20 -8.70 3.06 1.80
N PHE A 21 -8.53 3.50 0.56
CA PHE A 21 -9.48 3.33 -0.53
C PHE A 21 -8.82 2.76 -1.77
N ARG A 22 -9.54 1.95 -2.54
CA ARG A 22 -9.07 1.45 -3.84
C ARG A 22 -10.18 1.53 -4.86
N GLY A 23 -9.90 2.14 -6.01
CA GLY A 23 -10.75 2.03 -7.18
C GLY A 23 -10.50 0.68 -7.85
N ASP A 24 -11.55 -0.12 -7.98
CA ASP A 24 -11.44 -1.47 -8.53
C ASP A 24 -12.73 -1.91 -9.24
N ASP A 25 -12.78 -1.66 -10.55
CA ASP A 25 -13.92 -2.02 -11.40
C ASP A 25 -14.15 -3.53 -11.52
N GLN A 26 -13.16 -4.35 -11.16
CA GLN A 26 -13.17 -5.80 -11.32
C GLN A 26 -13.31 -6.54 -9.99
N TYR A 27 -13.33 -5.84 -8.85
CA TYR A 27 -13.50 -6.45 -7.55
C TYR A 27 -14.77 -7.32 -7.50
N LYS A 28 -14.67 -8.58 -7.04
CA LYS A 28 -15.77 -9.56 -7.07
C LYS A 28 -16.28 -9.96 -5.69
N ASP A 29 -16.20 -9.05 -4.72
CA ASP A 29 -16.72 -9.29 -3.36
C ASP A 29 -16.06 -10.52 -2.69
N GLY A 30 -14.72 -10.58 -2.76
CA GLY A 30 -13.89 -11.63 -2.17
C GLY A 30 -12.66 -11.04 -1.48
N SER A 31 -11.76 -11.91 -1.01
CA SER A 31 -10.45 -11.48 -0.50
C SER A 31 -9.64 -10.76 -1.58
N LEU A 32 -8.69 -9.92 -1.17
CA LEU A 32 -7.90 -9.10 -2.07
C LEU A 32 -6.40 -9.31 -1.84
N GLY A 33 -5.63 -9.48 -2.92
CA GLY A 33 -4.20 -9.77 -2.85
C GLY A 33 -3.88 -11.27 -2.74
N PHE A 34 -2.59 -11.57 -2.58
CA PHE A 34 -2.08 -12.94 -2.46
C PHE A 34 -1.53 -13.17 -1.06
N GLU A 35 -1.69 -14.38 -0.54
CA GLU A 35 -1.10 -14.76 0.76
C GLU A 35 0.42 -14.56 0.74
N ILE A 36 0.98 -14.08 1.86
CA ILE A 36 2.44 -13.96 2.00
C ILE A 36 3.07 -15.36 1.93
N GLY A 37 4.03 -15.54 1.02
CA GLY A 37 4.65 -16.85 0.77
C GLY A 37 3.75 -17.84 0.04
N GLY A 38 2.56 -17.42 -0.41
CA GLY A 38 1.69 -18.21 -1.27
C GLY A 38 2.27 -18.37 -2.68
N LYS A 39 1.88 -19.44 -3.38
CA LYS A 39 2.39 -19.77 -4.73
C LYS A 39 2.11 -18.66 -5.75
N GLU A 40 0.95 -18.02 -5.64
CA GLU A 40 0.54 -16.90 -6.50
C GLU A 40 1.41 -15.67 -6.25
N ALA A 41 1.76 -15.39 -4.99
CA ALA A 41 2.66 -14.31 -4.66
C ALA A 41 4.07 -14.57 -5.22
N GLU A 42 4.62 -15.76 -5.01
CA GLU A 42 5.95 -16.14 -5.52
C GLU A 42 6.05 -16.13 -7.05
N LYS A 43 4.94 -16.39 -7.74
CA LYS A 43 4.87 -16.41 -9.21
C LYS A 43 4.45 -15.09 -9.84
N ALA A 44 4.10 -14.07 -9.04
CA ALA A 44 3.68 -12.79 -9.58
C ALA A 44 4.80 -12.15 -10.42
N ASP A 45 4.43 -11.43 -11.48
CA ASP A 45 5.42 -10.79 -12.38
C ASP A 45 6.23 -9.72 -11.64
N ILE A 46 5.57 -8.97 -10.76
CA ILE A 46 6.17 -7.89 -9.97
C ILE A 46 6.39 -8.36 -8.53
N GLN A 47 7.66 -8.43 -8.14
CA GLN A 47 8.11 -8.94 -6.84
C GLN A 47 8.51 -7.85 -5.85
N THR A 48 8.83 -6.63 -6.30
CA THR A 48 9.29 -5.53 -5.43
C THR A 48 8.30 -4.35 -5.41
N PRO A 49 8.23 -3.58 -4.30
CA PRO A 49 7.26 -2.50 -4.19
C PRO A 49 7.56 -1.34 -5.16
N TRP A 50 8.83 -1.04 -5.45
CA TRP A 50 9.17 0.05 -6.37
C TRP A 50 8.91 -0.29 -7.84
N GLU A 51 9.07 -1.55 -8.23
CA GLU A 51 8.64 -2.03 -9.55
C GLU A 51 7.11 -1.95 -9.68
N HIS A 52 6.37 -2.22 -8.60
CA HIS A 52 4.92 -2.04 -8.58
C HIS A 52 4.51 -0.60 -8.90
N VAL A 53 5.16 0.37 -8.26
CA VAL A 53 4.83 1.79 -8.43
C VAL A 53 5.18 2.30 -9.83
N SER A 54 6.32 1.88 -10.38
CA SER A 54 6.91 2.55 -11.55
C SER A 54 6.92 1.77 -12.86
N GLU A 55 6.77 0.45 -12.79
CA GLU A 55 6.99 -0.45 -13.95
C GLU A 55 5.80 -1.39 -14.19
N LYS A 56 4.79 -1.40 -13.29
CA LYS A 56 3.65 -2.31 -13.42
C LYS A 56 2.74 -1.94 -14.58
N GLU A 57 2.66 -2.85 -15.52
CA GLU A 57 1.67 -2.80 -16.60
C GLU A 57 0.33 -3.43 -16.19
N SER A 58 -0.72 -3.11 -16.95
CA SER A 58 -2.08 -3.58 -16.67
C SER A 58 -2.24 -5.11 -16.74
N TYR A 59 -1.43 -5.79 -17.55
CA TYR A 59 -1.47 -7.25 -17.72
C TYR A 59 -0.59 -8.01 -16.71
N GLN A 60 0.27 -7.30 -15.96
CA GLN A 60 1.16 -7.91 -14.99
C GLN A 60 0.48 -8.09 -13.64
N THR A 61 0.73 -9.25 -13.04
CA THR A 61 0.37 -9.57 -11.66
C THR A 61 1.39 -8.97 -10.70
N SER A 62 0.95 -8.67 -9.47
CA SER A 62 1.84 -8.18 -8.44
C SER A 62 1.44 -8.74 -7.08
N ARG A 63 2.45 -8.97 -6.24
CA ARG A 63 2.28 -9.30 -4.82
C ARG A 63 1.67 -8.17 -4.01
N TYR A 64 1.74 -6.94 -4.52
CA TYR A 64 1.27 -5.75 -3.85
C TYR A 64 -0.08 -5.31 -4.40
N VAL A 65 -0.90 -4.78 -3.51
CA VAL A 65 -2.17 -4.13 -3.84
C VAL A 65 -2.10 -2.68 -3.44
N SER A 66 -2.26 -1.77 -4.40
CA SER A 66 -2.33 -0.33 -4.14
C SER A 66 -3.67 0.09 -3.53
N PHE A 67 -3.56 0.94 -2.52
CA PHE A 67 -4.63 1.75 -1.96
C PHE A 67 -4.20 3.22 -1.96
N SER A 68 -5.17 4.11 -1.87
CA SER A 68 -4.97 5.53 -1.64
C SER A 68 -5.58 5.95 -0.31
N GLU A 69 -4.95 6.89 0.39
CA GLU A 69 -5.47 7.48 1.61
C GLU A 69 -6.76 8.28 1.40
N ARG A 70 -7.09 8.66 0.16
CA ARG A 70 -8.25 9.50 -0.16
C ARG A 70 -9.01 8.96 -1.37
N ILE A 71 -10.33 9.13 -1.34
CA ILE A 71 -11.20 8.83 -2.50
C ILE A 71 -10.82 9.71 -3.69
N LYS A 72 -10.69 11.02 -3.47
CA LYS A 72 -10.35 12.00 -4.51
C LYS A 72 -9.31 12.98 -4.00
N MET A 73 -8.35 13.31 -4.84
CA MET A 73 -7.30 14.29 -4.61
C MET A 73 -7.22 15.26 -5.79
N SER A 74 -6.55 16.39 -5.59
CA SER A 74 -6.30 17.36 -6.67
C SER A 74 -5.48 16.72 -7.80
N GLY A 75 -5.73 17.16 -9.04
CA GLY A 75 -4.97 16.71 -10.20
C GLY A 75 -5.28 15.30 -10.68
N ASN A 76 -6.55 14.85 -10.58
CA ASN A 76 -7.00 13.52 -11.00
C ASN A 76 -6.24 12.39 -10.28
N ARG A 77 -6.28 12.40 -8.95
CA ARG A 77 -5.63 11.39 -8.09
C ARG A 77 -6.59 10.85 -7.04
N GLY A 78 -6.10 9.87 -6.28
CA GLY A 78 -6.90 9.14 -5.30
C GLY A 78 -7.60 7.93 -5.91
N ALA A 79 -8.31 7.17 -5.08
CA ALA A 79 -8.94 5.92 -5.50
C ALA A 79 -9.91 6.08 -6.68
N ALA A 80 -10.65 7.19 -6.76
CA ALA A 80 -11.60 7.48 -7.82
C ALA A 80 -10.94 7.61 -9.21
N PHE A 81 -9.65 7.94 -9.29
CA PHE A 81 -8.94 8.01 -10.57
C PHE A 81 -8.78 6.63 -11.22
N PHE A 82 -8.71 5.58 -10.41
CA PHE A 82 -8.42 4.21 -10.86
C PHE A 82 -9.68 3.39 -11.19
N THR A 83 -10.86 4.01 -11.18
CA THR A 83 -12.14 3.36 -11.50
C THR A 83 -12.92 4.18 -12.52
N LYS A 84 -13.47 3.51 -13.53
CA LYS A 84 -14.39 4.12 -14.51
C LYS A 84 -15.85 3.84 -14.16
N LYS A 85 -16.10 2.78 -13.38
CA LYS A 85 -17.46 2.38 -12.93
C LYS A 85 -17.81 2.91 -11.55
N ASN A 86 -16.99 3.82 -11.00
CA ASN A 86 -17.14 4.36 -9.65
C ASN A 86 -17.18 3.27 -8.56
N LYS A 87 -16.52 2.13 -8.81
CA LYS A 87 -16.44 1.02 -7.87
C LYS A 87 -15.23 1.24 -6.98
N ILE A 88 -15.50 1.72 -5.77
CA ILE A 88 -14.47 1.98 -4.75
C ILE A 88 -14.71 1.06 -3.57
N ILE A 89 -13.64 0.41 -3.12
CA ILE A 89 -13.63 -0.32 -1.85
C ILE A 89 -12.85 0.47 -0.82
N LYS A 90 -13.15 0.24 0.46
CA LYS A 90 -12.43 0.80 1.60
C LYS A 90 -12.14 -0.28 2.64
N VAL A 91 -11.04 -0.09 3.36
CA VAL A 91 -10.65 -0.91 4.51
C VAL A 91 -10.30 0.03 5.66
N THR A 92 -10.64 -0.35 6.90
CA THR A 92 -10.24 0.44 8.08
C THR A 92 -8.74 0.32 8.31
N TRP A 93 -8.10 1.41 8.72
CA TRP A 93 -6.67 1.38 9.00
C TRP A 93 -6.34 0.47 10.19
N ASP A 94 -7.16 0.49 11.23
CA ASP A 94 -6.96 -0.32 12.44
C ASP A 94 -7.03 -1.83 12.13
N ALA A 95 -7.95 -2.28 11.27
CA ALA A 95 -8.00 -3.68 10.86
C ALA A 95 -6.75 -4.09 10.07
N LEU A 96 -6.21 -3.22 9.21
CA LEU A 96 -4.96 -3.49 8.50
C LEU A 96 -3.79 -3.56 9.48
N LYS A 97 -3.74 -2.67 10.46
CA LYS A 97 -2.73 -2.71 11.52
C LYS A 97 -2.80 -3.98 12.36
N GLN A 98 -4.00 -4.46 12.64
CA GLN A 98 -4.19 -5.75 13.30
C GLN A 98 -3.61 -6.90 12.46
N LEU A 99 -3.97 -6.98 11.18
CA LEU A 99 -3.45 -8.02 10.27
C LEU A 99 -1.92 -7.94 10.08
N GLU A 100 -1.36 -6.73 10.06
CA GLU A 100 0.10 -6.52 10.01
C GLU A 100 0.77 -7.04 11.29
N SER A 101 0.19 -6.76 12.46
CA SER A 101 0.71 -7.25 13.74
C SER A 101 0.66 -8.79 13.87
N GLU A 102 -0.31 -9.42 13.19
CA GLU A 102 -0.45 -10.87 13.09
C GLU A 102 0.46 -11.49 12.02
N GLY A 103 1.16 -10.67 11.23
CA GLY A 103 2.04 -11.12 10.14
C GLY A 103 1.32 -11.63 8.89
N ILE A 104 0.00 -11.39 8.78
CA ILE A 104 -0.83 -11.81 7.64
C ILE A 104 -0.57 -10.92 6.43
N ILE A 105 -0.34 -9.63 6.68
CA ILE A 105 0.00 -8.63 5.65
C ILE A 105 1.24 -7.84 6.06
N LYS A 106 1.79 -7.08 5.12
CA LYS A 106 2.76 -6.01 5.35
C LYS A 106 2.28 -4.72 4.70
N ILE A 107 2.43 -3.61 5.40
CA ILE A 107 2.05 -2.30 4.90
C ILE A 107 3.29 -1.51 4.51
N TYR A 108 3.32 -1.03 3.28
CA TYR A 108 4.43 -0.24 2.76
C TYR A 108 3.96 1.20 2.50
N THR A 109 4.41 2.11 3.35
CA THR A 109 4.24 3.56 3.18
C THR A 109 5.31 4.11 2.22
N PRO A 110 5.15 5.33 1.68
CA PRO A 110 6.17 5.97 0.85
C PRO A 110 7.56 5.96 1.49
N GLU A 111 7.64 6.27 2.79
CA GLU A 111 8.89 6.30 3.56
C GLU A 111 9.48 4.90 3.72
N THR A 112 8.63 3.89 3.96
CA THR A 112 9.08 2.51 4.09
C THR A 112 9.65 1.99 2.77
N VAL A 113 9.00 2.29 1.64
CA VAL A 113 9.51 1.93 0.31
C VAL A 113 10.82 2.64 0.00
N GLU A 114 10.94 3.94 0.30
CA GLU A 114 12.18 4.69 0.13
C GLU A 114 13.33 4.04 0.90
N ASN A 115 13.12 3.77 2.19
CA ASN A 115 14.12 3.15 3.06
C ASN A 115 14.56 1.77 2.55
N LEU A 116 13.62 0.95 2.08
CA LEU A 116 13.95 -0.35 1.47
C LEU A 116 14.78 -0.20 0.20
N MET A 117 14.47 0.79 -0.65
CA MET A 117 15.22 1.08 -1.88
C MET A 117 16.62 1.61 -1.60
N LEU A 118 16.80 2.43 -0.56
CA LEU A 118 18.10 2.98 -0.16
C LEU A 118 19.10 1.90 0.25
N GLN A 119 18.61 0.77 0.76
CA GLN A 119 19.42 -0.40 1.13
C GLN A 119 19.80 -1.28 -0.07
N GLN A 120 19.26 -1.01 -1.26
CA GLN A 120 19.55 -1.78 -2.47
C GLN A 120 20.81 -1.29 -3.20
N LYS A 121 21.14 -1.98 -4.30
CA LYS A 121 22.21 -1.57 -5.22
C LYS A 121 22.01 -0.12 -5.69
N ARG A 122 23.13 0.57 -5.94
CA ARG A 122 23.18 1.99 -6.33
C ARG A 122 22.19 2.42 -7.42
N LYS A 123 21.85 1.54 -8.37
CA LYS A 123 20.88 1.85 -9.44
C LYS A 123 19.45 2.03 -8.90
N VAL A 124 19.05 1.20 -7.93
CA VAL A 124 17.72 1.25 -7.30
C VAL A 124 17.68 2.40 -6.30
N SER A 125 18.67 2.54 -5.43
CA SER A 125 18.68 3.59 -4.40
C SER A 125 18.61 5.01 -4.97
N LYS A 126 19.22 5.26 -6.14
CA LYS A 126 19.13 6.55 -6.85
C LYS A 126 17.70 6.96 -7.24
N ARG A 127 16.77 6.00 -7.34
CA ARG A 127 15.36 6.25 -7.69
C ARG A 127 14.47 6.40 -6.46
N ALA A 128 14.98 6.14 -5.27
CA ALA A 128 14.18 5.99 -4.04
C ALA A 128 13.30 7.22 -3.77
N THR A 129 13.88 8.41 -3.78
CA THR A 129 13.14 9.65 -3.53
C THR A 129 12.08 9.93 -4.59
N GLY A 130 12.36 9.65 -5.87
CA GLY A 130 11.36 9.82 -6.94
C GLY A 130 10.17 8.87 -6.81
N ILE A 131 10.41 7.63 -6.33
CA ILE A 131 9.33 6.69 -6.02
C ILE A 131 8.52 7.17 -4.81
N ARG A 132 9.17 7.62 -3.73
CA ARG A 132 8.49 8.21 -2.57
C ARG A 132 7.57 9.34 -2.99
N GLU A 133 8.09 10.29 -3.76
CA GLU A 133 7.35 11.46 -4.22
C GLU A 133 6.13 11.07 -5.07
N GLU A 134 6.25 10.08 -5.96
CA GLU A 134 5.12 9.62 -6.78
C GLU A 134 4.06 8.91 -5.92
N MET A 135 4.46 8.11 -4.92
CA MET A 135 3.52 7.51 -3.98
C MET A 135 2.81 8.58 -3.15
N GLU A 136 3.53 9.54 -2.55
CA GLU A 136 2.96 10.64 -1.76
C GLU A 136 1.97 11.48 -2.57
N LYS A 137 2.34 11.79 -3.81
CA LYS A 137 1.52 12.56 -4.75
C LYS A 137 0.17 11.89 -5.01
N ASN A 138 0.12 10.56 -5.00
CA ASN A 138 -1.08 9.74 -5.16
C ASN A 138 -1.74 9.33 -3.83
N GLY A 139 -1.12 9.70 -2.69
CA GLY A 139 -1.48 9.21 -1.36
C GLY A 139 -1.44 7.68 -1.29
N GLU A 140 -0.51 7.04 -2.00
CA GLU A 140 -0.47 5.60 -2.21
C GLU A 140 0.13 4.86 -1.01
N ILE A 141 -0.53 3.77 -0.63
CA ILE A 141 -0.04 2.76 0.32
C ILE A 141 -0.12 1.42 -0.39
N LEU A 142 0.94 0.63 -0.31
CA LEU A 142 0.95 -0.73 -0.85
C LEU A 142 0.74 -1.75 0.27
N ILE A 143 -0.06 -2.76 -0.01
CA ILE A 143 -0.26 -3.90 0.89
C ILE A 143 0.28 -5.16 0.20
N GLU A 144 1.22 -5.86 0.85
CA GLU A 144 1.56 -7.25 0.52
C GLU A 144 0.79 -8.18 1.45
N GLY A 145 0.28 -9.29 0.93
CA GLY A 145 -0.56 -10.22 1.69
C GLY A 145 -2.02 -10.19 1.27
N GLN A 146 -2.78 -11.17 1.75
CA GLN A 146 -4.19 -11.28 1.43
C GLN A 146 -5.03 -10.57 2.51
N ILE A 147 -5.84 -9.61 2.07
CA ILE A 147 -6.83 -8.92 2.89
C ILE A 147 -8.12 -9.75 2.87
N PRO A 148 -8.61 -10.24 4.02
CA PRO A 148 -9.87 -10.99 4.10
C PRO A 148 -11.06 -10.14 3.67
N LYS A 149 -12.05 -10.78 3.04
CA LYS A 149 -13.27 -10.12 2.55
C LYS A 149 -14.00 -9.35 3.65
N GLU A 150 -13.99 -9.89 4.87
CA GLU A 150 -14.79 -9.45 6.02
C GLU A 150 -14.48 -8.01 6.45
N ILE A 151 -13.30 -7.50 6.09
CA ILE A 151 -12.87 -6.13 6.42
C ILE A 151 -12.91 -5.18 5.22
N ILE A 152 -13.33 -5.66 4.04
CA ILE A 152 -13.46 -4.88 2.81
C ILE A 152 -14.91 -4.44 2.65
N PHE A 153 -15.10 -3.13 2.47
CA PHE A 153 -16.42 -2.54 2.29
C PHE A 153 -16.51 -1.80 0.96
N ILE A 154 -17.54 -2.06 0.18
CA ILE A 154 -17.85 -1.25 -1.01
C ILE A 154 -18.39 0.11 -0.55
N VAL A 155 -17.85 1.19 -1.13
CA VAL A 155 -18.38 2.54 -0.92
C VAL A 155 -19.60 2.69 -1.82
N ASN A 156 -20.78 2.66 -1.21
CA ASN A 156 -22.01 3.05 -1.89
C ASN A 156 -22.02 4.58 -1.96
N ASN A 157 -21.99 5.12 -3.19
CA ASN A 157 -22.23 6.55 -3.44
C ASN A 157 -23.71 6.78 -3.70
#